data_AF-A0A9D5C1K4-F1
#
_entry.id   AF-A0A9D5C1K4-F1
#
_cell.length_a   1.000
_cell.length_b   1.000
_cell.length_c   1.000
_cell.angle_alpha   90.00
_cell.angle_beta   90.00
_cell.angle_gamma   90.00
#
_symmetry.space_group_name_H-M   'P 1'
#
loop_
_entity.id
_entity.type
_entity.pdbx_description
1 polymer ?
#
loop_
_entity_poly.entity_id
_entity_poly.type
_entity_poly.pdbx_seq_one_letter_code
_entity_poly.pdbx_strand_id
1 'polypeptide(L)'
;MISRSHTNLVALGTGNFEGMDAGGGGSGVSGGDDEGERKRQRRRTLGMDITEIDDDEDGMSSDAQERIIIVANQLPLQAIRDTADSGWVFSWDEESLLLHLKEGLPVGKEVIYVGSLPVRVNPADEDVVSQSLLDRFNCVPAFLPVDLKRLFYHQFCKKYLWPLFHYAIPLTAHHGGFFDRSHWEAYVRANKIFSDKVLEVLTSDRDFVWIHDYHLMVLPKFLRHRFYRLRIGFFFHSPFPSSEIFRTLPVREELIKGLLNCDLIGFHTYDYARHFLSVCLRLMGLEHHLRRGYIGLDYHGRTIGIKISPVGINLQQFKDVIGSPEMQSTLAKLKEKFAGKVVLLGVDDLDPFKGINLKLLAFKKMLEMNSSMKGNPVLVQIVKPARSEGKEIEETQKEILEIYKRINSVFGTVFYRPVVYIDSPVSLAERIAYYTLADCLVVTSVRDGMNLTPYEYLVCRQEASGYDSGCPKTSMLVVSEFVGCSLSLSGAIRTNPWNVISTGEAMQRALEATETEKQMWHDKHYKYVCEHDVGYWSRGFFQDLQRSCEDHFNKRFLSLGVGFGFRVMALDPEFTKLKPPEVLVDYSNAERRAIFLDYDGTLMPQKHIHEQPSEEIISMLNSLTASDRNVVYIVLC
;
A
#
# COMPACT_ATOMS: atom_id res chain seq x y z
N MET A 1 -9.21 2.65 -39.24
CA MET A 1 -7.99 2.41 -38.43
C MET A 1 -8.39 2.31 -36.98
N ILE A 2 -8.73 1.09 -36.53
CA ILE A 2 -9.08 0.80 -35.14
C ILE A 2 -7.77 0.68 -34.37
N SER A 3 -7.63 1.49 -33.31
CA SER A 3 -6.42 1.58 -32.50
C SER A 3 -6.04 0.22 -31.91
N ARG A 4 -4.80 -0.23 -32.16
CA ARG A 4 -4.16 -1.41 -31.56
C ARG A 4 -4.00 -1.33 -30.01
N SER A 5 -4.56 -0.31 -29.36
CA SER A 5 -4.38 -0.03 -27.93
C SER A 5 -5.28 -0.85 -26.99
N HIS A 6 -6.42 -1.38 -27.46
CA HIS A 6 -7.37 -2.14 -26.63
C HIS A 6 -7.10 -3.66 -26.60
N THR A 7 -6.55 -4.23 -27.67
CA THR A 7 -6.43 -5.69 -27.82
C THR A 7 -5.38 -6.31 -26.88
N ASN A 8 -4.30 -5.59 -26.56
CA ASN A 8 -3.24 -6.13 -25.70
C ASN A 8 -3.62 -6.24 -24.21
N LEU A 9 -4.57 -5.42 -23.70
CA LEU A 9 -5.04 -5.54 -22.31
C LEU A 9 -5.99 -6.73 -22.11
N VAL A 10 -6.68 -7.16 -23.18
CA VAL A 10 -7.52 -8.36 -23.18
C VAL A 10 -6.63 -9.62 -23.22
N ALA A 11 -5.56 -9.61 -24.03
CA ALA A 11 -4.57 -10.69 -24.07
C ALA A 11 -3.82 -10.86 -22.73
N LEU A 12 -3.39 -9.76 -22.11
CA LEU A 12 -2.72 -9.78 -20.80
C LEU A 12 -3.62 -10.30 -19.66
N GLY A 13 -4.94 -10.21 -19.80
CA GLY A 13 -5.91 -10.70 -18.82
C GLY A 13 -6.40 -12.14 -19.06
N THR A 14 -6.12 -12.73 -20.24
CA THR A 14 -6.62 -14.06 -20.64
C THR A 14 -5.57 -15.17 -20.55
N GLY A 15 -4.31 -14.84 -20.25
CA GLY A 15 -3.26 -15.85 -20.07
C GLY A 15 -2.77 -16.53 -21.35
N ASN A 16 -3.18 -16.07 -22.54
CA ASN A 16 -2.64 -16.56 -23.81
C ASN A 16 -1.31 -15.85 -24.12
N PHE A 17 -0.20 -16.54 -23.88
CA PHE A 17 1.17 -16.07 -24.14
C PHE A 17 1.80 -16.68 -25.41
N GLU A 18 1.01 -17.10 -26.39
CA GLU A 18 1.57 -17.50 -27.68
C GLU A 18 1.64 -16.30 -28.62
N GLY A 19 2.86 -15.81 -28.86
CA GLY A 19 3.09 -14.78 -29.86
C GLY A 19 4.26 -13.84 -29.63
N MET A 20 5.29 -14.23 -28.87
CA MET A 20 6.58 -13.54 -28.86
C MET A 20 7.72 -14.54 -28.66
N ASP A 21 7.97 -15.38 -29.65
CA ASP A 21 9.32 -15.82 -30.02
C ASP A 21 9.28 -16.49 -31.40
N ALA A 22 10.16 -16.04 -32.30
CA ALA A 22 10.39 -16.63 -33.60
C ALA A 22 11.83 -17.15 -33.67
N GLY A 23 12.00 -18.43 -34.01
CA GLY A 23 13.18 -18.94 -34.69
C GLY A 23 13.98 -20.02 -33.95
N GLY A 24 13.77 -21.28 -34.35
CA GLY A 24 14.72 -22.37 -34.06
C GLY A 24 14.08 -23.76 -34.08
N GLY A 25 14.03 -24.39 -35.25
CA GLY A 25 13.55 -25.76 -35.40
C GLY A 25 14.56 -26.82 -34.94
N GLY A 26 14.06 -28.04 -34.68
CA GLY A 26 14.91 -29.24 -34.55
C GLY A 26 14.33 -30.37 -33.71
N SER A 27 13.60 -31.28 -34.38
CA SER A 27 13.54 -32.75 -34.20
C SER A 27 13.59 -33.38 -32.80
N GLY A 28 12.55 -34.14 -32.46
CA GLY A 28 12.51 -35.02 -31.29
C GLY A 28 13.11 -36.41 -31.51
N VAL A 29 13.34 -37.12 -30.39
CA VAL A 29 13.37 -38.59 -30.25
C VAL A 29 12.95 -38.95 -28.82
N SER A 30 12.18 -40.03 -28.72
CA SER A 30 11.54 -40.70 -27.59
C SER A 30 12.45 -41.60 -26.73
N GLY A 31 12.07 -41.80 -25.47
CA GLY A 31 12.08 -43.12 -24.80
C GLY A 31 12.91 -43.28 -23.52
N GLY A 32 12.29 -43.86 -22.47
CA GLY A 32 13.00 -44.63 -21.44
C GLY A 32 12.55 -44.39 -19.98
N ASP A 33 12.03 -45.44 -19.36
CA ASP A 33 11.34 -45.55 -18.06
C ASP A 33 12.22 -45.56 -16.77
N ASP A 34 11.51 -45.53 -15.63
CA ASP A 34 11.81 -46.14 -14.29
C ASP A 34 12.78 -45.40 -13.34
N GLU A 35 12.65 -45.29 -12.00
CA GLU A 35 11.80 -45.80 -10.89
C GLU A 35 11.75 -44.66 -9.83
N GLY A 36 10.66 -44.38 -9.09
CA GLY A 36 10.37 -45.02 -7.80
C GLY A 36 10.80 -44.19 -6.58
N GLU A 37 9.97 -43.23 -6.09
CA GLU A 37 10.11 -42.70 -4.72
C GLU A 37 8.81 -42.11 -4.14
N ARG A 38 8.49 -42.50 -2.91
CA ARG A 38 7.23 -42.27 -2.18
C ARG A 38 7.00 -40.78 -1.85
N LYS A 39 6.12 -40.10 -2.59
CA LYS A 39 5.61 -38.76 -2.26
C LYS A 39 4.28 -38.82 -1.51
N ARG A 40 4.22 -38.12 -0.37
CA ARG A 40 2.98 -37.77 0.35
C ARG A 40 2.01 -37.04 -0.60
N GLN A 41 0.75 -37.42 -0.51
CA GLN A 41 -0.35 -37.10 -1.41
C GLN A 41 -0.57 -35.58 -1.56
N ARG A 42 -0.29 -35.06 -2.76
CA ARG A 42 -0.74 -33.72 -3.21
C ARG A 42 -2.26 -33.67 -3.14
N ARG A 43 -2.83 -32.73 -2.39
CA ARG A 43 -4.25 -32.35 -2.52
C ARG A 43 -4.47 -31.80 -3.94
N ARG A 44 -5.45 -32.36 -4.65
CA ARG A 44 -5.81 -32.04 -6.04
C ARG A 44 -6.07 -30.53 -6.21
N THR A 45 -5.29 -29.90 -7.07
CA THR A 45 -5.57 -28.61 -7.69
C THR A 45 -6.70 -28.80 -8.70
N LEU A 46 -7.83 -28.12 -8.54
CA LEU A 46 -8.89 -28.05 -9.54
C LEU A 46 -8.43 -27.13 -10.69
N GLY A 47 -7.93 -27.73 -11.77
CA GLY A 47 -7.91 -27.10 -13.08
C GLY A 47 -9.31 -27.19 -13.68
N MET A 48 -9.97 -26.06 -13.88
CA MET A 48 -11.19 -25.98 -14.70
C MET A 48 -10.92 -25.02 -15.85
N ASP A 49 -11.01 -25.56 -17.07
CA ASP A 49 -11.04 -24.84 -18.33
C ASP A 49 -12.30 -23.98 -18.46
N ILE A 50 -12.18 -22.91 -19.23
CA ILE A 50 -13.15 -21.82 -19.32
C ILE A 50 -14.15 -22.12 -20.45
N THR A 51 -15.21 -22.87 -20.15
CA THR A 51 -16.46 -22.85 -20.92
C THR A 51 -17.62 -23.20 -20.00
N GLU A 52 -18.58 -22.28 -19.89
CA GLU A 52 -19.92 -22.44 -19.28
C GLU A 52 -19.94 -23.02 -17.85
N ILE A 53 -19.88 -22.13 -16.86
CA ILE A 53 -20.25 -22.48 -15.47
C ILE A 53 -21.77 -22.37 -15.38
N ASP A 54 -22.44 -23.52 -15.50
CA ASP A 54 -23.81 -23.69 -15.05
C ASP A 54 -23.86 -23.60 -13.51
N ASP A 55 -24.91 -22.94 -13.03
CA ASP A 55 -25.31 -22.92 -11.63
C ASP A 55 -25.66 -24.36 -11.20
N ASP A 56 -24.79 -25.02 -10.42
CA ASP A 56 -25.16 -25.97 -9.35
C ASP A 56 -23.90 -26.66 -8.75
N GLU A 57 -23.65 -26.39 -7.46
CA GLU A 57 -23.30 -27.34 -6.38
C GLU A 57 -22.64 -26.60 -5.20
N ASP A 58 -23.47 -26.19 -4.23
CA ASP A 58 -23.08 -25.87 -2.86
C ASP A 58 -22.55 -27.14 -2.17
N GLY A 59 -21.29 -27.48 -2.43
CA GLY A 59 -20.60 -28.64 -1.88
C GLY A 59 -19.30 -28.27 -1.19
N MET A 60 -19.32 -27.37 -0.20
CA MET A 60 -18.13 -27.05 0.59
C MET A 60 -18.39 -27.19 2.09
N SER A 61 -17.54 -28.01 2.73
CA SER A 61 -17.49 -28.33 4.15
C SER A 61 -17.66 -27.10 5.05
N SER A 62 -18.69 -27.13 5.92
CA SER A 62 -19.00 -26.08 6.90
C SER A 62 -17.97 -25.90 8.02
N ASP A 63 -16.85 -26.64 7.99
CA ASP A 63 -15.87 -26.73 9.07
C ASP A 63 -14.48 -26.19 8.72
N ALA A 64 -14.32 -25.54 7.55
CA ALA A 64 -13.06 -24.88 7.20
C ALA A 64 -12.92 -23.56 7.98
N GLN A 65 -11.96 -23.49 8.88
CA GLN A 65 -11.66 -22.29 9.66
C GLN A 65 -11.22 -21.15 8.74
N GLU A 66 -11.92 -20.01 8.80
CA GLU A 66 -11.62 -18.83 7.98
C GLU A 66 -10.19 -18.33 8.23
N ARG A 67 -9.41 -18.19 7.15
CA ARG A 67 -8.03 -17.70 7.20
C ARG A 67 -7.95 -16.20 6.96
N ILE A 68 -6.84 -15.61 7.40
CA ILE A 68 -6.48 -14.23 7.12
C ILE A 68 -5.18 -14.22 6.31
N ILE A 69 -5.24 -13.72 5.09
CA ILE A 69 -4.13 -13.67 4.16
C ILE A 69 -3.71 -12.22 4.03
N ILE A 70 -2.53 -11.89 4.54
CA ILE A 70 -1.93 -10.56 4.46
C ILE A 70 -1.04 -10.51 3.22
N VAL A 71 -1.31 -9.60 2.30
CA VAL A 71 -0.56 -9.50 1.04
C VAL A 71 0.12 -8.16 0.93
N ALA A 72 1.43 -8.16 0.73
CA ALA A 72 2.22 -6.95 0.58
C ALA A 72 3.36 -7.15 -0.42
N ASN A 73 3.98 -6.06 -0.87
CA ASN A 73 5.12 -6.15 -1.78
C ASN A 73 6.28 -6.98 -1.19
N GLN A 74 6.56 -6.86 0.11
CA GLN A 74 7.61 -7.58 0.80
C GLN A 74 7.05 -8.36 1.99
N LEU A 75 7.57 -9.58 2.20
CA LEU A 75 7.31 -10.35 3.42
C LEU A 75 7.93 -9.64 4.63
N PRO A 76 7.34 -9.78 5.83
CA PRO A 76 7.90 -9.26 7.09
C PRO A 76 9.08 -10.14 7.58
N LEU A 77 10.03 -10.44 6.70
CA LEU A 77 11.15 -11.32 6.96
C LEU A 77 12.47 -10.67 6.58
N GLN A 78 13.49 -10.94 7.39
CA GLN A 78 14.87 -10.75 7.04
C GLN A 78 15.42 -12.06 6.48
N ALA A 79 16.26 -11.95 5.45
CA ALA A 79 16.85 -13.09 4.77
C ALA A 79 18.35 -12.86 4.62
N ILE A 80 19.14 -13.77 5.18
CA ILE A 80 20.60 -13.73 5.13
C ILE A 80 21.07 -15.04 4.51
N ARG A 81 22.00 -14.95 3.55
CA ARG A 81 22.63 -16.13 2.97
C ARG A 81 23.72 -16.61 3.92
N ASP A 82 23.66 -17.87 4.32
CA ASP A 82 24.69 -18.48 5.14
C ASP A 82 25.96 -18.65 4.30
N THR A 83 27.07 -18.14 4.81
CA THR A 83 28.37 -18.23 4.16
C THR A 83 29.05 -19.58 4.40
N ALA A 84 28.59 -20.37 5.38
CA ALA A 84 29.18 -21.66 5.73
C ALA A 84 28.54 -22.84 4.97
N ASP A 85 27.20 -22.93 4.96
CA ASP A 85 26.48 -24.10 4.43
C ASP A 85 25.73 -23.85 3.10
N SER A 86 25.99 -22.71 2.44
CA SER A 86 25.28 -22.27 1.21
C SER A 86 23.75 -22.12 1.34
N GLY A 87 23.19 -22.30 2.54
CA GLY A 87 21.76 -22.21 2.85
C GLY A 87 21.25 -20.80 3.13
N TRP A 88 19.96 -20.70 3.46
CA TRP A 88 19.29 -19.45 3.81
C TRP A 88 18.89 -19.42 5.28
N VAL A 89 19.22 -18.33 5.97
CA VAL A 89 18.75 -18.04 7.32
C VAL A 89 17.66 -16.97 7.23
N PHE A 90 16.48 -17.30 7.76
CA PHE A 90 15.34 -16.41 7.82
C PHE A 90 15.00 -16.11 9.28
N SER A 91 14.62 -14.86 9.53
CA SER A 91 14.07 -14.40 10.80
C SER A 91 12.94 -13.40 10.54
N TRP A 92 12.07 -13.21 11.51
CA TRP A 92 11.08 -12.14 11.45
C TRP A 92 11.78 -10.78 11.37
N ASP A 93 11.24 -9.89 10.53
CA ASP A 93 11.58 -8.48 10.60
C ASP A 93 10.75 -7.85 11.72
N GLU A 94 11.33 -7.80 12.92
CA GLU A 94 10.66 -7.30 14.11
C GLU A 94 10.18 -5.86 13.92
N GLU A 95 10.81 -5.03 13.08
CA GLU A 95 10.35 -3.65 12.84
C GLU A 95 9.18 -3.56 11.85
N SER A 96 8.73 -4.68 11.28
CA SER A 96 7.71 -4.69 10.23
C SER A 96 6.30 -4.40 10.77
N LEU A 97 5.67 -3.37 10.22
CA LEU A 97 4.25 -3.09 10.46
C LEU A 97 3.35 -4.31 10.14
N LEU A 98 3.71 -5.10 9.13
CA LEU A 98 2.94 -6.26 8.71
C LEU A 98 3.03 -7.41 9.73
N LEU A 99 4.12 -7.49 10.48
CA LEU A 99 4.20 -8.43 11.60
C LEU A 99 3.30 -7.95 12.74
N HIS A 100 3.45 -6.68 13.11
CA HIS A 100 2.75 -6.07 14.24
C HIS A 100 1.23 -6.01 14.10
N LEU A 101 0.68 -5.93 12.89
CA LEU A 101 -0.77 -5.92 12.69
C LEU A 101 -1.47 -7.18 13.21
N LYS A 102 -0.72 -8.28 13.40
CA LYS A 102 -1.24 -9.52 13.97
C LYS A 102 -1.82 -9.32 15.38
N GLU A 103 -1.33 -8.34 16.13
CA GLU A 103 -1.82 -8.02 17.49
C GLU A 103 -3.30 -7.64 17.53
N GLY A 104 -3.83 -7.10 16.42
CA GLY A 104 -5.24 -6.77 16.33
C GLY A 104 -6.10 -7.77 15.58
N LEU A 105 -5.54 -8.90 15.15
CA LEU A 105 -6.33 -9.94 14.51
C LEU A 105 -6.95 -10.89 15.56
N PRO A 106 -8.08 -11.55 15.24
CA PRO A 106 -8.71 -12.50 16.17
C PRO A 106 -7.76 -13.63 16.59
N VAL A 107 -7.72 -13.89 17.90
CA VAL A 107 -6.92 -14.98 18.46
C VAL A 107 -7.38 -16.32 17.90
N GLY A 108 -6.42 -17.18 17.53
CA GLY A 108 -6.68 -18.52 17.03
C GLY A 108 -6.99 -18.61 15.53
N LYS A 109 -7.15 -17.48 14.81
CA LYS A 109 -7.22 -17.51 13.34
C LYS A 109 -5.83 -17.70 12.73
N GLU A 110 -5.76 -18.55 11.71
CA GLU A 110 -4.54 -18.75 10.93
C GLU A 110 -4.26 -17.50 10.08
N VAL A 111 -3.05 -16.95 10.23
CA VAL A 111 -2.58 -15.78 9.47
C VAL A 111 -1.45 -16.24 8.55
N ILE A 112 -1.61 -15.98 7.26
CA ILE A 112 -0.64 -16.31 6.21
C ILE A 112 -0.18 -15.01 5.55
N TYR A 113 1.12 -14.88 5.32
CA TYR A 113 1.71 -13.72 4.65
C TYR A 113 2.13 -14.07 3.22
N VAL A 114 1.73 -13.26 2.25
CA VAL A 114 2.14 -13.40 0.85
C VAL A 114 2.93 -12.15 0.45
N GLY A 115 4.15 -12.34 -0.05
CA GLY A 115 5.06 -11.22 -0.30
C GLY A 115 6.31 -11.62 -1.08
N SER A 116 7.03 -10.67 -1.69
CA SER A 116 8.37 -10.96 -2.23
C SER A 116 9.44 -10.92 -1.13
N LEU A 117 10.57 -11.57 -1.36
CA LEU A 117 11.73 -11.46 -0.46
C LEU A 117 12.60 -10.24 -0.82
N PRO A 118 13.26 -9.61 0.18
CA PRO A 118 14.19 -8.51 -0.07
C PRO A 118 15.44 -8.98 -0.83
N VAL A 119 15.77 -10.27 -0.74
CA VAL A 119 16.91 -10.91 -1.39
C VAL A 119 16.55 -11.63 -2.68
N ARG A 120 17.57 -11.90 -3.51
CA ARG A 120 17.42 -12.75 -4.69
C ARG A 120 17.63 -14.21 -4.30
N VAL A 121 16.63 -15.04 -4.58
CA VAL A 121 16.70 -16.50 -4.47
C VAL A 121 16.96 -17.08 -5.87
N ASN A 122 17.79 -18.12 -5.97
CA ASN A 122 17.99 -18.79 -7.25
C ASN A 122 16.80 -19.70 -7.54
N PRO A 123 16.37 -19.83 -8.81
CA PRO A 123 15.25 -20.71 -9.17
C PRO A 123 15.36 -22.14 -8.64
N ALA A 124 16.59 -22.68 -8.56
CA ALA A 124 16.84 -24.02 -8.01
C ALA A 124 16.53 -24.16 -6.51
N ASP A 125 16.54 -23.04 -5.77
CA ASP A 125 16.31 -23.00 -4.32
C ASP A 125 14.86 -22.60 -3.98
N GLU A 126 14.04 -22.19 -4.96
CA GLU A 126 12.72 -21.59 -4.73
C GLU A 126 11.75 -22.53 -4.00
N ASP A 127 11.74 -23.82 -4.35
CA ASP A 127 10.88 -24.82 -3.71
C ASP A 127 11.26 -25.04 -2.24
N VAL A 128 12.56 -25.20 -1.98
CA VAL A 128 13.10 -25.41 -0.62
C VAL A 128 12.83 -24.19 0.26
N VAL A 129 13.07 -22.99 -0.28
CA VAL A 129 12.79 -21.73 0.41
C VAL A 129 11.29 -21.59 0.67
N SER A 130 10.43 -21.86 -0.31
CA SER A 130 8.97 -21.77 -0.14
C SER A 130 8.47 -22.67 0.98
N GLN A 131 8.94 -23.92 1.00
CA GLN A 131 8.53 -24.88 2.01
C GLN A 131 9.02 -24.48 3.41
N SER A 132 10.28 -24.05 3.53
CA SER A 132 10.85 -23.55 4.79
C SER A 132 10.10 -22.32 5.32
N LEU A 133 9.74 -21.39 4.44
CA LEU A 133 9.00 -20.17 4.83
C LEU A 133 7.56 -20.45 5.23
N LEU A 134 6.89 -21.39 4.55
CA LEU A 134 5.54 -21.79 4.91
C LEU A 134 5.53 -22.51 6.27
N ASP A 135 6.39 -23.51 6.46
CA ASP A 135 6.41 -24.36 7.65
C ASP A 135 6.80 -23.59 8.92
N ARG A 136 7.73 -22.62 8.81
CA ARG A 136 8.30 -21.91 9.97
C ARG A 136 7.65 -20.56 10.23
N PHE A 137 7.16 -19.89 9.19
CA PHE A 137 6.72 -18.49 9.26
C PHE A 137 5.31 -18.26 8.70
N ASN A 138 4.61 -19.29 8.19
CA ASN A 138 3.36 -19.11 7.44
C ASN A 138 3.49 -18.06 6.32
N CYS A 139 4.65 -18.02 5.67
CA CYS A 139 4.96 -17.06 4.63
C CYS A 139 5.06 -17.76 3.27
N VAL A 140 4.39 -17.21 2.27
CA VAL A 140 4.45 -17.68 0.89
C VAL A 140 5.17 -16.64 0.03
N PRO A 141 6.38 -16.97 -0.47
CA PRO A 141 7.16 -16.04 -1.27
C PRO A 141 6.59 -15.92 -2.69
N ALA A 142 6.45 -14.67 -3.15
CA ALA A 142 6.26 -14.32 -4.55
C ALA A 142 7.64 -14.05 -5.17
N PHE A 143 8.19 -15.04 -5.88
CA PHE A 143 9.43 -14.88 -6.62
C PHE A 143 9.17 -14.08 -7.90
N LEU A 144 9.83 -12.93 -8.00
CA LEU A 144 9.77 -12.07 -9.18
C LEU A 144 11.08 -12.21 -9.96
N PRO A 145 11.04 -12.54 -11.26
CA PRO A 145 12.23 -12.50 -12.11
C PRO A 145 12.92 -11.14 -12.01
N VAL A 146 14.26 -11.11 -12.08
CA VAL A 146 15.06 -9.91 -11.81
C VAL A 146 14.63 -8.72 -12.68
N ASP A 147 14.46 -8.94 -13.98
CA ASP A 147 14.00 -7.89 -14.89
C ASP A 147 12.56 -7.44 -14.60
N LEU A 148 11.69 -8.39 -14.22
CA LEU A 148 10.33 -8.05 -13.84
C LEU A 148 10.33 -7.19 -12.58
N LYS A 149 11.07 -7.58 -11.53
CA LYS A 149 11.21 -6.81 -10.29
C LYS A 149 11.76 -5.41 -10.57
N ARG A 150 12.75 -5.28 -11.46
CA ARG A 150 13.30 -3.98 -11.87
C ARG A 150 12.25 -3.07 -12.52
N LEU A 151 11.52 -3.57 -13.52
CA LEU A 151 10.52 -2.79 -14.24
C LEU A 151 9.28 -2.47 -13.38
N PHE A 152 8.81 -3.44 -12.60
CA PHE A 152 7.70 -3.28 -11.67
C PHE A 152 8.05 -2.33 -10.51
N TYR A 153 9.07 -2.67 -9.72
CA TYR A 153 9.34 -2.00 -8.45
C TYR A 153 10.11 -0.70 -8.65
N HIS A 154 11.28 -0.76 -9.30
CA HIS A 154 12.14 0.41 -9.42
C HIS A 154 11.59 1.41 -10.45
N GLN A 155 11.14 0.94 -11.62
CA GLN A 155 10.66 1.86 -12.66
C GLN A 155 9.20 2.29 -12.45
N PHE A 156 8.24 1.37 -12.31
CA PHE A 156 6.83 1.76 -12.18
C PHE A 156 6.50 2.26 -10.76
N CYS A 157 6.77 1.48 -9.72
CA CYS A 157 6.39 1.85 -8.36
C CYS A 157 7.21 3.04 -7.82
N LYS A 158 8.54 2.98 -7.89
CA LYS A 158 9.41 3.96 -7.21
C LYS A 158 9.76 5.20 -8.04
N LYS A 159 9.91 5.06 -9.36
CA LYS A 159 10.21 6.19 -10.24
C LYS A 159 8.97 6.89 -10.82
N TYR A 160 7.80 6.24 -10.81
CA TYR A 160 6.58 6.79 -11.41
C TYR A 160 5.44 6.99 -10.39
N LEU A 161 4.94 5.93 -9.75
CA LEU A 161 3.82 6.04 -8.80
C LEU A 161 4.19 6.82 -7.54
N TRP A 162 5.35 6.53 -6.93
CA TRP A 162 5.78 7.13 -5.68
C TRP A 162 5.90 8.67 -5.78
N PRO A 163 6.63 9.26 -6.74
CA PRO A 163 6.66 10.70 -6.94
C PRO A 163 5.28 11.30 -7.15
N LEU A 164 4.44 10.66 -7.98
CA LEU A 164 3.11 11.17 -8.29
C LEU A 164 2.19 11.19 -7.06
N PHE A 165 2.20 10.14 -6.24
CA PHE A 165 1.48 10.10 -4.97
C PHE A 165 2.01 11.13 -3.95
N HIS A 166 3.27 11.54 -4.10
CA HIS A 166 3.90 12.60 -3.31
C HIS A 166 3.86 13.99 -4.01
N TYR A 167 2.96 14.17 -4.97
CA TYR A 167 2.71 15.45 -5.66
C TYR A 167 3.87 15.96 -6.53
N ALA A 168 4.84 15.10 -6.85
CA ALA A 168 5.87 15.38 -7.84
C ALA A 168 5.43 14.85 -9.21
N ILE A 169 5.03 15.77 -10.10
CA ILE A 169 4.73 15.44 -11.50
C ILE A 169 6.03 15.50 -12.30
N PRO A 170 6.31 14.49 -13.13
CA PRO A 170 7.47 14.53 -13.99
C PRO A 170 7.32 15.55 -15.10
N LEU A 171 8.00 16.69 -14.96
CA LEU A 171 8.03 17.76 -15.97
C LEU A 171 9.16 17.58 -16.98
N THR A 172 10.16 16.77 -16.65
CA THR A 172 11.32 16.50 -17.50
C THR A 172 11.72 15.04 -17.37
N ALA A 173 12.39 14.47 -18.37
CA ALA A 173 12.90 13.09 -18.32
C ALA A 173 13.84 12.82 -17.13
N HIS A 174 14.40 13.88 -16.52
CA HIS A 174 15.30 13.81 -15.38
C HIS A 174 14.58 13.76 -14.02
N HIS A 175 13.32 14.17 -13.94
CA HIS A 175 12.54 14.23 -12.70
C HIS A 175 11.31 13.34 -12.87
N GLY A 176 11.43 12.04 -12.63
CA GLY A 176 10.41 11.01 -12.88
C GLY A 176 10.34 10.67 -14.38
N GLY A 177 10.53 9.40 -14.71
CA GLY A 177 10.50 8.96 -16.11
C GLY A 177 9.14 9.23 -16.74
N PHE A 178 9.10 9.55 -18.04
CA PHE A 178 7.84 9.56 -18.78
C PHE A 178 7.16 8.18 -18.68
N PHE A 179 5.84 8.17 -18.82
CA PHE A 179 5.08 6.92 -18.80
C PHE A 179 5.59 5.97 -19.88
N ASP A 180 5.97 4.78 -19.46
CA ASP A 180 6.36 3.68 -20.34
C ASP A 180 5.38 2.53 -20.13
N ARG A 181 4.79 2.08 -21.23
CA ARG A 181 3.79 1.01 -21.20
C ARG A 181 4.39 -0.33 -20.75
N SER A 182 5.65 -0.60 -21.04
CA SER A 182 6.33 -1.82 -20.59
C SER A 182 6.45 -1.90 -19.06
N HIS A 183 6.61 -0.76 -18.39
CA HIS A 183 6.62 -0.67 -16.92
C HIS A 183 5.23 -0.99 -16.34
N TRP A 184 4.17 -0.48 -16.97
CA TRP A 184 2.80 -0.83 -16.59
C TRP A 184 2.51 -2.33 -16.80
N GLU A 185 2.92 -2.89 -17.93
CA GLU A 185 2.73 -4.33 -18.20
C GLU A 185 3.50 -5.19 -17.19
N ALA A 186 4.72 -4.78 -16.82
CA ALA A 186 5.47 -5.41 -15.73
C ALA A 186 4.73 -5.32 -14.38
N TYR A 187 4.09 -4.19 -14.08
CA TYR A 187 3.28 -4.02 -12.87
C TYR A 187 2.09 -4.97 -12.82
N VAL A 188 1.38 -5.10 -13.94
CA VAL A 188 0.25 -6.03 -14.09
C VAL A 188 0.72 -7.48 -13.96
N ARG A 189 1.82 -7.86 -14.64
CA ARG A 189 2.41 -9.21 -14.54
C ARG A 189 2.87 -9.56 -13.13
N ALA A 190 3.52 -8.63 -12.42
CA ALA A 190 3.91 -8.83 -11.04
C ALA A 190 2.67 -9.07 -10.15
N ASN A 191 1.65 -8.22 -10.26
CA ASN A 191 0.39 -8.39 -9.53
C ASN A 191 -0.32 -9.72 -9.84
N LYS A 192 -0.18 -10.24 -11.06
CA LYS A 192 -0.68 -11.57 -11.42
C LYS A 192 0.06 -12.68 -10.67
N ILE A 193 1.40 -12.62 -10.57
CA ILE A 193 2.18 -13.56 -9.75
C ILE A 193 1.74 -13.52 -8.29
N PHE A 194 1.54 -12.32 -7.72
CA PHE A 194 0.99 -12.19 -6.36
C PHE A 194 -0.40 -12.80 -6.25
N SER A 195 -1.27 -12.61 -7.25
CA SER A 195 -2.58 -13.25 -7.29
C SER A 195 -2.45 -14.76 -7.23
N ASP A 196 -1.59 -15.35 -8.06
CA ASP A 196 -1.42 -16.81 -8.11
C ASP A 196 -0.94 -17.35 -6.76
N LYS A 197 -0.03 -16.65 -6.07
CA LYS A 197 0.40 -17.00 -4.70
C LYS A 197 -0.69 -16.89 -3.64
N VAL A 198 -1.59 -15.92 -3.77
CA VAL A 198 -2.78 -15.86 -2.90
C VAL A 198 -3.70 -17.05 -3.17
N LEU A 199 -3.91 -17.40 -4.45
CA LEU A 199 -4.77 -18.51 -4.82
C LEU A 199 -4.25 -19.87 -4.33
N GLU A 200 -2.93 -20.04 -4.21
CA GLU A 200 -2.30 -21.24 -3.66
C GLU A 200 -2.65 -21.50 -2.19
N VAL A 201 -2.97 -20.46 -1.41
CA VAL A 201 -3.20 -20.56 0.05
C VAL A 201 -4.67 -20.45 0.46
N LEU A 202 -5.54 -20.05 -0.46
CA LEU A 202 -6.98 -19.98 -0.21
C LEU A 202 -7.55 -21.37 0.05
N THR A 203 -8.41 -21.44 1.06
CA THR A 203 -9.15 -22.66 1.43
C THR A 203 -10.64 -22.53 1.24
N SER A 204 -11.16 -21.30 1.33
CA SER A 204 -12.58 -21.00 1.22
C SER A 204 -12.78 -19.65 0.54
N ASP A 205 -13.93 -19.48 -0.11
CA ASP A 205 -14.41 -18.19 -0.58
C ASP A 205 -14.77 -17.23 0.57
N ARG A 206 -14.74 -17.71 1.83
CA ARG A 206 -14.92 -16.94 3.06
C ARG A 206 -13.63 -16.38 3.66
N ASP A 207 -12.48 -16.75 3.10
CA ASP A 207 -11.18 -16.27 3.57
C ASP A 207 -11.06 -14.75 3.40
N PHE A 208 -10.32 -14.13 4.31
CA PHE A 208 -10.02 -12.70 4.28
C PHE A 208 -8.69 -12.47 3.57
N VAL A 209 -8.68 -11.63 2.54
CA VAL A 209 -7.45 -11.15 1.92
C VAL A 209 -7.30 -9.67 2.21
N TRP A 210 -6.24 -9.32 2.94
CA TRP A 210 -5.91 -7.94 3.26
C TRP A 210 -4.65 -7.50 2.51
N ILE A 211 -4.85 -6.66 1.50
CA ILE A 211 -3.82 -6.19 0.59
C ILE A 211 -3.27 -4.84 1.07
N HIS A 212 -1.94 -4.67 1.01
CA HIS A 212 -1.27 -3.47 1.48
C HIS A 212 -0.52 -2.73 0.37
N ASP A 213 -0.84 -1.44 0.30
CA ASP A 213 -0.11 -0.38 -0.38
C ASP A 213 -0.14 -0.40 -1.93
N TYR A 214 0.33 0.72 -2.49
CA TYR A 214 0.20 1.05 -3.91
C TYR A 214 0.90 0.10 -4.90
N HIS A 215 1.75 -0.80 -4.41
CA HIS A 215 2.40 -1.83 -5.22
C HIS A 215 1.40 -2.84 -5.80
N LEU A 216 0.24 -3.01 -5.13
CA LEU A 216 -0.70 -4.09 -5.41
C LEU A 216 -2.13 -3.61 -5.72
N MET A 217 -2.28 -2.42 -6.33
CA MET A 217 -3.60 -1.80 -6.55
C MET A 217 -4.50 -2.58 -7.52
N VAL A 218 -3.93 -3.38 -8.43
CA VAL A 218 -4.71 -4.18 -9.40
C VAL A 218 -4.92 -5.62 -8.96
N LEU A 219 -4.23 -6.08 -7.91
CA LEU A 219 -4.41 -7.40 -7.31
C LEU A 219 -5.88 -7.73 -6.97
N PRO A 220 -6.68 -6.83 -6.34
CA PRO A 220 -8.06 -7.15 -5.98
C PRO A 220 -8.91 -7.60 -7.18
N LYS A 221 -8.66 -7.03 -8.38
CA LYS A 221 -9.38 -7.39 -9.60
C LYS A 221 -9.07 -8.81 -10.06
N PHE A 222 -7.81 -9.25 -9.97
CA PHE A 222 -7.43 -10.62 -10.30
C PHE A 222 -8.08 -11.63 -9.36
N LEU A 223 -8.11 -11.33 -8.06
CA LEU A 223 -8.73 -12.20 -7.06
C LEU A 223 -10.24 -12.28 -7.26
N ARG A 224 -10.91 -11.13 -7.44
CA ARG A 224 -12.37 -11.07 -7.63
C ARG A 224 -12.81 -11.77 -8.91
N HIS A 225 -11.96 -11.78 -9.94
CA HIS A 225 -12.23 -12.51 -11.18
C HIS A 225 -12.33 -14.03 -10.97
N ARG A 226 -11.51 -14.58 -10.05
CA ARG A 226 -11.53 -16.01 -9.76
C ARG A 226 -12.50 -16.38 -8.63
N PHE A 227 -12.62 -15.53 -7.62
CA PHE A 227 -13.44 -15.73 -6.43
C PHE A 227 -14.29 -14.49 -6.16
N TYR A 228 -15.54 -14.51 -6.63
CA TYR A 228 -16.44 -13.36 -6.56
C TYR A 228 -16.87 -13.01 -5.12
N ARG A 229 -16.92 -13.99 -4.20
CA ARG A 229 -17.32 -13.84 -2.79
C ARG A 229 -16.19 -13.51 -1.81
N LEU A 230 -14.93 -13.59 -2.26
CA LEU A 230 -13.75 -13.40 -1.42
C LEU A 230 -13.81 -12.08 -0.64
N ARG A 231 -13.43 -12.07 0.64
CA ARG A 231 -13.50 -10.85 1.46
C ARG A 231 -12.20 -10.08 1.33
N ILE A 232 -12.21 -8.99 0.56
CA ILE A 232 -11.00 -8.27 0.15
C ILE A 232 -10.94 -6.89 0.82
N GLY A 233 -9.98 -6.72 1.72
CA GLY A 233 -9.59 -5.43 2.26
C GLY A 233 -8.36 -4.87 1.55
N PHE A 234 -8.28 -3.55 1.39
CA PHE A 234 -7.08 -2.87 0.92
C PHE A 234 -6.73 -1.71 1.85
N PHE A 235 -5.47 -1.56 2.23
CA PHE A 235 -5.02 -0.39 2.98
C PHE A 235 -3.92 0.38 2.23
N PHE A 236 -4.16 1.67 1.96
CA PHE A 236 -3.27 2.55 1.22
C PHE A 236 -2.39 3.35 2.20
N HIS A 237 -1.10 2.99 2.31
CA HIS A 237 -0.18 3.56 3.31
C HIS A 237 0.50 4.86 2.86
N SER A 238 0.62 5.07 1.55
CA SER A 238 1.15 6.32 0.98
C SER A 238 0.08 7.44 0.99
N PRO A 239 0.46 8.72 0.75
CA PRO A 239 -0.54 9.75 0.47
C PRO A 239 -1.34 9.40 -0.79
N PHE A 240 -2.64 9.72 -0.80
CA PHE A 240 -3.44 9.63 -2.03
C PHE A 240 -3.61 11.05 -2.61
N PRO A 241 -3.19 11.31 -3.85
CA PRO A 241 -3.11 12.67 -4.38
C PRO A 241 -4.46 13.16 -4.87
N SER A 242 -4.60 14.48 -5.02
CA SER A 242 -5.80 15.11 -5.55
C SER A 242 -6.13 14.62 -6.97
N SER A 243 -7.39 14.79 -7.38
CA SER A 243 -7.85 14.35 -8.71
C SER A 243 -7.08 14.98 -9.87
N GLU A 244 -6.58 16.21 -9.71
CA GLU A 244 -5.78 16.93 -10.71
C GLU A 244 -4.40 16.31 -10.91
N ILE A 245 -3.77 15.84 -9.84
CA ILE A 245 -2.50 15.12 -9.93
C ILE A 245 -2.76 13.70 -10.42
N PHE A 246 -3.76 13.00 -9.86
CA PHE A 246 -4.06 11.62 -10.20
C PHE A 246 -4.43 11.46 -11.69
N ARG A 247 -5.15 12.41 -12.29
CA ARG A 247 -5.56 12.32 -13.70
C ARG A 247 -4.39 12.40 -14.70
N THR A 248 -3.20 12.80 -14.24
CA THR A 248 -1.98 12.75 -15.07
C THR A 248 -1.51 11.32 -15.36
N LEU A 249 -1.91 10.34 -14.54
CA LEU A 249 -1.65 8.92 -14.77
C LEU A 249 -2.39 8.45 -16.05
N PRO A 250 -1.68 7.86 -17.04
CA PRO A 250 -2.32 7.29 -18.22
C PRO A 250 -3.18 6.05 -17.91
N VAL A 251 -2.80 5.26 -16.90
CA VAL A 251 -3.48 4.01 -16.47
C VAL A 251 -4.39 4.21 -15.24
N ARG A 252 -4.87 5.44 -15.05
CA ARG A 252 -5.68 5.85 -13.90
C ARG A 252 -6.97 5.05 -13.75
N GLU A 253 -7.63 4.69 -14.85
CA GLU A 253 -8.89 3.96 -14.79
C GLU A 253 -8.66 2.53 -14.33
N GLU A 254 -7.62 1.87 -14.82
CA GLU A 254 -7.26 0.50 -14.49
C GLU A 254 -6.88 0.37 -13.01
N LEU A 255 -6.12 1.33 -12.47
CA LEU A 255 -5.76 1.37 -11.06
C LEU A 255 -6.99 1.53 -10.15
N ILE A 256 -7.89 2.45 -10.48
CA ILE A 256 -9.12 2.67 -9.71
C ILE A 256 -10.06 1.47 -9.82
N LYS A 257 -10.28 0.93 -11.03
CA LYS A 257 -11.04 -0.31 -11.23
C LYS A 257 -10.43 -1.47 -10.47
N GLY A 258 -9.10 -1.51 -10.34
CA GLY A 258 -8.38 -2.44 -9.46
C GLY A 258 -8.89 -2.36 -8.02
N LEU A 259 -8.77 -1.18 -7.40
CA LEU A 259 -9.19 -0.94 -6.03
C LEU A 259 -10.70 -1.12 -5.79
N LEU A 260 -11.55 -0.78 -6.77
CA LEU A 260 -13.00 -0.94 -6.66
C LEU A 260 -13.44 -2.41 -6.61
N ASN A 261 -12.54 -3.39 -6.77
CA ASN A 261 -12.82 -4.81 -6.53
C ASN A 261 -12.65 -5.24 -5.06
N CYS A 262 -12.26 -4.32 -4.18
CA CYS A 262 -12.28 -4.52 -2.72
C CYS A 262 -13.69 -4.37 -2.14
N ASP A 263 -13.82 -4.74 -0.86
CA ASP A 263 -15.01 -4.57 -0.04
C ASP A 263 -14.79 -3.46 1.01
N LEU A 264 -13.55 -3.29 1.47
CA LEU A 264 -13.12 -2.18 2.32
C LEU A 264 -11.80 -1.57 1.82
N ILE A 265 -11.74 -0.24 1.69
CA ILE A 265 -10.50 0.49 1.37
C ILE A 265 -10.17 1.45 2.51
N GLY A 266 -8.95 1.32 3.06
CA GLY A 266 -8.44 2.10 4.18
C GLY A 266 -7.44 3.17 3.76
N PHE A 267 -7.51 4.33 4.42
CA PHE A 267 -6.55 5.43 4.30
C PHE A 267 -6.16 5.95 5.69
N HIS A 268 -4.97 6.54 5.80
CA HIS A 268 -4.53 7.13 7.07
C HIS A 268 -5.30 8.38 7.50
N THR A 269 -5.65 9.25 6.56
CA THR A 269 -6.29 10.54 6.85
C THR A 269 -7.55 10.74 6.02
N TYR A 270 -8.43 11.62 6.50
CA TYR A 270 -9.63 12.00 5.77
C TYR A 270 -9.30 12.68 4.43
N ASP A 271 -8.22 13.45 4.35
CA ASP A 271 -7.81 14.11 3.11
C ASP A 271 -7.48 13.11 1.99
N TYR A 272 -6.75 12.04 2.32
CA TYR A 272 -6.43 11.00 1.35
C TYR A 272 -7.69 10.26 0.88
N ALA A 273 -8.57 9.89 1.82
CA ALA A 273 -9.86 9.28 1.48
C ALA A 273 -10.72 10.20 0.60
N ARG A 274 -10.83 11.48 0.96
CA ARG A 274 -11.57 12.50 0.19
C ARG A 274 -11.01 12.65 -1.23
N HIS A 275 -9.70 12.61 -1.40
CA HIS A 275 -9.07 12.64 -2.72
C HIS A 275 -9.42 11.40 -3.56
N PHE A 276 -9.39 10.20 -2.96
CA PHE A 276 -9.83 8.98 -3.61
C PHE A 276 -11.29 9.03 -4.03
N LEU A 277 -12.19 9.49 -3.16
CA LEU A 277 -13.62 9.69 -3.47
C LEU A 277 -13.80 10.66 -4.64
N SER A 278 -13.06 11.78 -4.66
CA SER A 278 -13.12 12.75 -5.76
C SER A 278 -12.64 12.16 -7.09
N VAL A 279 -11.61 11.31 -7.06
CA VAL A 279 -11.15 10.56 -8.23
C VAL A 279 -12.22 9.59 -8.73
N CYS A 280 -12.87 8.84 -7.83
CA CYS A 280 -13.96 7.93 -8.19
C CYS A 280 -15.14 8.68 -8.84
N LEU A 281 -15.55 9.80 -8.26
CA LEU A 281 -16.61 10.64 -8.83
C LEU A 281 -16.24 11.14 -10.24
N ARG A 282 -15.06 11.74 -10.40
CA ARG A 282 -14.67 12.38 -11.67
C ARG A 282 -14.32 11.39 -12.78
N LEU A 283 -13.74 10.25 -12.46
CA LEU A 283 -13.33 9.26 -13.47
C LEU A 283 -14.41 8.24 -13.79
N MET A 284 -15.22 7.87 -12.80
CA MET A 284 -16.15 6.75 -12.88
C MET A 284 -17.62 7.15 -12.66
N GLY A 285 -17.90 8.42 -12.33
CA GLY A 285 -19.26 8.89 -12.03
C GLY A 285 -19.83 8.33 -10.71
N LEU A 286 -18.96 7.83 -9.83
CA LEU A 286 -19.40 7.17 -8.59
C LEU A 286 -19.55 8.19 -7.47
N GLU A 287 -20.79 8.44 -7.06
CA GLU A 287 -21.09 9.20 -5.86
C GLU A 287 -20.88 8.34 -4.60
N HIS A 288 -20.42 8.98 -3.54
CA HIS A 288 -20.31 8.34 -2.23
C HIS A 288 -21.52 8.72 -1.38
N HIS A 289 -21.94 7.79 -0.53
CA HIS A 289 -23.00 8.04 0.42
C HIS A 289 -22.49 7.89 1.86
N LEU A 290 -23.11 8.62 2.77
CA LEU A 290 -22.88 8.52 4.21
C LEU A 290 -24.03 7.75 4.84
N ARG A 291 -23.79 6.51 5.28
CA ARG A 291 -24.79 5.69 5.96
C ARG A 291 -24.34 5.39 7.38
N ARG A 292 -25.08 5.85 8.38
CA ARG A 292 -24.82 5.59 9.82
C ARG A 292 -23.37 5.87 10.26
N GLY A 293 -22.73 6.89 9.69
CA GLY A 293 -21.33 7.27 9.99
C GLY A 293 -20.26 6.55 9.15
N TYR A 294 -20.66 5.69 8.20
CA TYR A 294 -19.76 5.03 7.26
C TYR A 294 -19.83 5.69 5.88
N ILE A 295 -18.68 5.75 5.20
CA ILE A 295 -18.56 6.21 3.82
C ILE A 295 -18.63 4.97 2.91
N GLY A 296 -19.57 4.94 1.97
CA GLY A 296 -19.75 3.86 1.00
C GLY A 296 -19.73 4.36 -0.44
N LEU A 297 -19.17 3.56 -1.34
CA LEU A 297 -19.25 3.73 -2.80
C LEU A 297 -20.00 2.55 -3.40
N ASP A 298 -21.06 2.81 -4.16
CA ASP A 298 -21.78 1.75 -4.87
C ASP A 298 -21.12 1.46 -6.22
N TYR A 299 -20.69 0.22 -6.43
CA TYR A 299 -20.00 -0.21 -7.63
C TYR A 299 -20.50 -1.59 -8.05
N HIS A 300 -21.21 -1.64 -9.18
CA HIS A 300 -21.81 -2.87 -9.72
C HIS A 300 -22.66 -3.65 -8.68
N GLY A 301 -23.50 -2.93 -7.92
CA GLY A 301 -24.38 -3.51 -6.90
C GLY A 301 -23.69 -3.94 -5.60
N ARG A 302 -22.37 -3.78 -5.51
CA ARG A 302 -21.60 -3.91 -4.26
C ARG A 302 -21.39 -2.54 -3.63
N THR A 303 -21.39 -2.48 -2.31
CA THR A 303 -21.04 -1.29 -1.56
C THR A 303 -19.62 -1.45 -1.03
N ILE A 304 -18.72 -0.59 -1.48
CA ILE A 304 -17.32 -0.57 -1.05
C ILE A 304 -17.21 0.41 0.11
N GLY A 305 -16.85 -0.10 1.29
CA GLY A 305 -16.61 0.73 2.46
C GLY A 305 -15.31 1.51 2.34
N ILE A 306 -15.30 2.75 2.86
CA ILE A 306 -14.09 3.58 2.99
C ILE A 306 -13.80 3.83 4.46
N LYS A 307 -12.64 3.36 4.92
CA LYS A 307 -12.17 3.51 6.29
C LYS A 307 -11.07 4.56 6.37
N ILE A 308 -11.17 5.45 7.36
CA ILE A 308 -10.07 6.32 7.76
C ILE A 308 -9.54 5.81 9.09
N SER A 309 -8.27 5.42 9.11
CA SER A 309 -7.63 4.88 10.30
C SER A 309 -6.12 5.13 10.25
N PRO A 310 -5.60 6.10 11.03
CA PRO A 310 -4.15 6.28 11.13
C PRO A 310 -3.53 5.05 11.80
N VAL A 311 -2.40 4.59 11.27
CA VAL A 311 -1.70 3.44 11.85
C VAL A 311 -0.86 3.87 13.04
N GLY A 312 -0.83 3.03 14.08
CA GLY A 312 -0.02 3.21 15.28
C GLY A 312 1.29 2.43 15.24
N ILE A 313 2.00 2.45 16.37
CA ILE A 313 3.22 1.65 16.59
C ILE A 313 2.92 0.46 17.51
N ASN A 314 3.84 -0.50 17.56
CA ASN A 314 3.83 -1.57 18.55
C ASN A 314 4.42 -1.06 19.87
N LEU A 315 3.62 -0.91 20.92
CA LEU A 315 4.13 -0.36 22.18
C LEU A 315 5.02 -1.35 22.94
N GLN A 316 4.73 -2.66 22.84
CA GLN A 316 5.40 -3.68 23.63
C GLN A 316 6.85 -3.86 23.17
N GLN A 317 7.09 -3.90 21.86
CA GLN A 317 8.43 -3.96 21.27
C GLN A 317 9.35 -2.88 21.83
N PHE A 318 8.87 -1.63 21.89
CA PHE A 318 9.68 -0.52 22.38
C PHE A 318 9.97 -0.67 23.87
N LYS A 319 8.99 -1.10 24.67
CA LYS A 319 9.20 -1.38 26.10
C LYS A 319 10.26 -2.46 26.33
N ASP A 320 10.20 -3.54 25.54
CA ASP A 320 11.15 -4.66 25.64
C ASP A 320 12.59 -4.20 25.33
N VAL A 321 12.77 -3.44 24.25
CA VAL A 321 14.10 -2.94 23.85
C VAL A 321 14.63 -1.88 24.81
N ILE A 322 13.76 -1.03 25.39
CA ILE A 322 14.15 -0.04 26.41
C ILE A 322 14.68 -0.72 27.68
N GLY A 323 14.21 -1.93 28.00
CA GLY A 323 14.73 -2.75 29.09
C GLY A 323 16.08 -3.42 28.80
N SER A 324 16.57 -3.39 27.55
CA SER A 324 17.75 -4.17 27.16
C SER A 324 19.08 -3.56 27.65
N PRO A 325 20.08 -4.38 28.02
CA PRO A 325 21.41 -3.90 28.41
C PRO A 325 22.14 -3.14 27.29
N GLU A 326 21.93 -3.54 26.03
CA GLU A 326 22.50 -2.89 24.85
C GLU A 326 22.02 -1.44 24.74
N MET A 327 20.71 -1.21 24.89
CA MET A 327 20.13 0.13 24.85
C MET A 327 20.70 1.00 25.98
N GLN A 328 20.71 0.49 27.22
CA GLN A 328 21.20 1.24 28.38
C GLN A 328 22.69 1.62 28.26
N SER A 329 23.53 0.68 27.79
CA SER A 329 24.95 0.95 27.52
C SER A 329 25.15 2.02 26.44
N THR A 330 24.34 1.95 25.38
CA THR A 330 24.39 2.92 24.27
C THR A 330 23.93 4.30 24.72
N LEU A 331 22.83 4.38 25.47
CA LEU A 331 22.32 5.63 26.03
C LEU A 331 23.35 6.31 26.94
N ALA A 332 24.05 5.56 27.80
CA ALA A 332 25.10 6.11 28.67
C ALA A 332 26.24 6.76 27.86
N LYS A 333 26.72 6.08 26.81
CA LYS A 333 27.75 6.62 25.90
C LYS A 333 27.27 7.87 25.18
N LEU A 334 26.01 7.90 24.74
CA LEU A 334 25.43 9.05 24.05
C LEU A 334 25.23 10.24 25.02
N LYS A 335 24.79 10.00 26.26
CA LYS A 335 24.70 11.03 27.32
C LYS A 335 26.06 11.67 27.60
N GLU A 336 27.13 10.87 27.66
CA GLU A 336 28.51 11.39 27.81
C GLU A 336 28.93 12.21 26.59
N LYS A 337 28.74 11.66 25.38
CA LYS A 337 29.11 12.31 24.12
C LYS A 337 28.44 13.67 23.90
N PHE A 338 27.19 13.81 24.32
CA PHE A 338 26.38 15.03 24.14
C PHE A 338 26.18 15.80 25.45
N ALA A 339 27.03 15.58 26.46
CA ALA A 339 26.94 16.26 27.74
C ALA A 339 26.94 17.80 27.57
N GLY A 340 25.96 18.45 28.18
CA GLY A 340 25.79 19.91 28.11
C GLY A 340 25.38 20.44 26.74
N LYS A 341 24.89 19.59 25.83
CA LYS A 341 24.34 19.98 24.52
C LYS A 341 22.84 19.77 24.48
N VAL A 342 22.15 20.62 23.72
CA VAL A 342 20.74 20.43 23.37
C VAL A 342 20.67 19.64 22.07
N VAL A 343 20.04 18.47 22.08
CA VAL A 343 20.04 17.54 20.94
C VAL A 343 18.71 17.62 20.18
N LEU A 344 18.78 18.09 18.95
CA LEU A 344 17.71 17.93 17.97
C LEU A 344 17.95 16.65 17.17
N LEU A 345 16.90 15.88 16.89
CA LEU A 345 17.00 14.61 16.19
C LEU A 345 16.15 14.60 14.92
N GLY A 346 16.73 14.13 13.83
CA GLY A 346 16.04 13.72 12.62
C GLY A 346 16.34 12.26 12.32
N VAL A 347 15.30 11.48 12.00
CA VAL A 347 15.42 10.09 11.55
C VAL A 347 14.53 9.90 10.35
N ASP A 348 15.15 9.76 9.18
CA ASP A 348 14.45 9.75 7.90
C ASP A 348 15.11 8.80 6.91
N ASP A 349 14.33 8.25 5.99
CA ASP A 349 14.88 7.53 4.85
C ASP A 349 15.57 8.51 3.88
N LEU A 350 16.60 8.05 3.18
CA LEU A 350 17.18 8.80 2.06
C LEU A 350 16.17 8.85 0.91
N ASP A 351 15.33 9.88 0.93
CA ASP A 351 14.27 10.13 -0.04
C ASP A 351 13.99 11.65 -0.14
N PRO A 352 13.81 12.21 -1.35
CA PRO A 352 13.60 13.64 -1.55
C PRO A 352 12.37 14.18 -0.81
N PHE A 353 11.34 13.36 -0.60
CA PHE A 353 10.10 13.77 0.07
C PHE A 353 10.24 13.88 1.58
N LYS A 354 11.35 13.36 2.17
CA LYS A 354 11.62 13.51 3.60
C LYS A 354 12.16 14.89 3.98
N GLY A 355 12.55 15.72 3.01
CA GLY A 355 12.90 17.13 3.26
C GLY A 355 14.08 17.30 4.22
N ILE A 356 15.07 16.39 4.19
CA ILE A 356 16.27 16.46 5.04
C ILE A 356 17.08 17.71 4.73
N ASN A 357 17.20 18.08 3.44
CA ASN A 357 17.84 19.33 3.02
C ASN A 357 17.17 20.56 3.65
N LEU A 358 15.82 20.63 3.63
CA LEU A 358 15.06 21.70 4.26
C LEU A 358 15.28 21.77 5.77
N LYS A 359 15.37 20.60 6.43
CA LYS A 359 15.71 20.49 7.85
C LYS A 359 17.06 21.13 8.18
N LEU A 360 18.09 20.76 7.42
CA LEU A 360 19.44 21.27 7.60
C LEU A 360 19.50 22.78 7.35
N LEU A 361 18.81 23.28 6.33
CA LEU A 361 18.72 24.70 6.04
C LEU A 361 17.98 25.47 7.15
N ALA A 362 16.94 24.88 7.74
CA ALA A 362 16.17 25.51 8.81
C ALA A 362 16.99 25.56 10.10
N PHE A 363 17.71 24.48 10.42
CA PHE A 363 18.66 24.46 11.52
C PHE A 363 19.78 25.49 11.33
N LYS A 364 20.31 25.62 10.10
CA LYS A 364 21.26 26.68 9.75
C LYS A 364 20.67 28.06 10.04
N LYS A 365 19.42 28.33 9.62
CA LYS A 365 18.76 29.62 9.86
C LYS A 365 18.56 29.92 11.34
N MET A 366 18.17 28.92 12.13
CA MET A 366 18.07 29.02 13.58
C MET A 366 19.41 29.45 14.22
N LEU A 367 20.54 28.88 13.78
CA LEU A 367 21.88 29.25 14.26
C LEU A 367 22.33 30.65 13.82
N GLU A 368 21.90 31.11 12.64
CA GLU A 368 22.19 32.47 12.14
C GLU A 368 21.45 33.54 12.94
N MET A 369 20.18 33.29 13.27
CA MET A 369 19.31 34.22 13.99
C MET A 369 19.68 34.35 15.48
N ASN A 370 20.29 33.33 16.06
CA ASN A 370 20.54 33.25 17.50
C ASN A 370 22.02 33.13 17.82
N SER A 371 22.70 34.26 17.83
CA SER A 371 24.14 34.34 18.16
C SER A 371 24.46 33.79 19.56
N SER A 372 23.55 33.92 20.52
CA SER A 372 23.69 33.43 21.89
C SER A 372 23.66 31.90 22.02
N MET A 373 23.04 31.19 21.07
CA MET A 373 22.92 29.74 21.09
C MET A 373 24.09 29.03 20.38
N LYS A 374 25.01 29.76 19.75
CA LYS A 374 26.13 29.15 19.02
C LYS A 374 27.01 28.31 19.96
N GLY A 375 27.30 27.08 19.56
CA GLY A 375 28.13 26.15 20.33
C GLY A 375 27.35 25.18 21.22
N ASN A 376 26.02 25.29 21.29
CA ASN A 376 25.19 24.44 22.15
C ASN A 376 24.31 23.43 21.37
N PRO A 377 23.33 23.83 20.52
CA PRO A 377 22.42 22.89 19.91
C PRO A 377 23.10 22.04 18.85
N VAL A 378 22.87 20.73 18.87
CA VAL A 378 23.39 19.78 17.89
C VAL A 378 22.23 19.09 17.19
N LEU A 379 22.22 19.12 15.87
CA LEU A 379 21.30 18.32 15.05
C LEU A 379 21.96 16.98 14.72
N VAL A 380 21.43 15.90 15.28
CA VAL A 380 21.75 14.53 14.88
C VAL A 380 20.77 14.13 13.78
N GLN A 381 21.26 13.89 12.57
CA GLN A 381 20.47 13.38 11.46
C GLN A 381 20.90 11.95 11.15
N ILE A 382 20.03 11.00 11.46
CA ILE A 382 20.14 9.60 11.07
C ILE A 382 19.44 9.43 9.72
N VAL A 383 20.14 8.90 8.74
CA VAL A 383 19.62 8.65 7.39
C VAL A 383 19.57 7.15 7.15
N LYS A 384 18.35 6.61 7.06
CA LYS A 384 18.15 5.21 6.69
C LYS A 384 18.43 5.02 5.19
N PRO A 385 18.92 3.83 4.78
CA PRO A 385 19.21 3.55 3.37
C PRO A 385 18.02 3.84 2.45
N ALA A 386 18.31 4.26 1.22
CA ALA A 386 17.28 4.53 0.23
C ALA A 386 16.52 3.23 -0.13
N ARG A 387 15.20 3.34 -0.34
CA ARG A 387 14.36 2.19 -0.73
C ARG A 387 14.45 1.85 -2.22
N SER A 388 15.08 2.72 -3.01
CA SER A 388 15.29 2.55 -4.45
C SER A 388 16.53 3.31 -4.90
N GLU A 389 17.05 2.91 -6.05
CA GLU A 389 18.15 3.58 -6.73
C GLU A 389 17.64 4.55 -7.79
N GLY A 390 18.43 5.58 -8.10
CA GLY A 390 18.15 6.52 -9.16
C GLY A 390 18.84 7.87 -8.96
N LYS A 391 18.93 8.64 -10.05
CA LYS A 391 19.59 9.95 -10.10
C LYS A 391 19.04 10.93 -9.06
N GLU A 392 17.72 10.93 -8.84
CA GLU A 392 17.08 11.80 -7.84
C GLU A 392 17.56 11.52 -6.41
N ILE A 393 17.79 10.25 -6.08
CA ILE A 393 18.32 9.83 -4.77
C ILE A 393 19.78 10.26 -4.64
N GLU A 394 20.59 10.05 -5.68
CA GLU A 394 21.99 10.48 -5.72
C GLU A 394 22.13 12.00 -5.59
N GLU A 395 21.29 12.76 -6.30
CA GLU A 395 21.24 14.23 -6.23
C GLU A 395 20.81 14.71 -4.85
N THR A 396 19.77 14.09 -4.27
CA THR A 396 19.30 14.37 -2.90
C THR A 396 20.42 14.11 -1.89
N GLN A 397 21.11 12.97 -2.00
CA GLN A 397 22.23 12.63 -1.12
C GLN A 397 23.34 13.67 -1.26
N LYS A 398 23.74 14.02 -2.48
CA LYS A 398 24.77 15.03 -2.73
C LYS A 398 24.42 16.38 -2.12
N GLU A 399 23.18 16.85 -2.31
CA GLU A 399 22.70 18.11 -1.75
C GLU A 399 22.76 18.10 -0.21
N ILE A 400 22.26 17.03 0.43
CA ILE A 400 22.34 16.85 1.88
C ILE A 400 23.80 16.89 2.35
N LEU A 401 24.69 16.17 1.64
CA LEU A 401 26.10 16.09 1.98
C LEU A 401 26.80 17.47 1.90
N GLU A 402 26.49 18.26 0.89
CA GLU A 402 27.01 19.61 0.71
C GLU A 402 26.51 20.56 1.80
N ILE A 403 25.22 20.52 2.13
CA ILE A 403 24.62 21.40 3.14
C ILE A 403 25.21 21.12 4.52
N TYR A 404 25.28 19.85 4.97
CA TYR A 404 25.79 19.55 6.31
C TYR A 404 27.28 19.91 6.45
N LYS A 405 28.11 19.64 5.41
CA LYS A 405 29.53 20.01 5.41
C LYS A 405 29.69 21.51 5.53
N ARG A 406 28.89 22.28 4.78
CA ARG A 406 28.89 23.74 4.85
C ARG A 406 28.49 24.26 6.23
N ILE A 407 27.46 23.70 6.86
CA ILE A 407 27.04 24.11 8.22
C ILE A 407 28.16 23.85 9.22
N ASN A 408 28.75 22.65 9.21
CA ASN A 408 29.84 22.33 10.13
C ASN A 408 31.09 23.17 9.87
N SER A 409 31.39 23.56 8.63
CA SER A 409 32.51 24.45 8.32
C SER A 409 32.29 25.88 8.80
N VAL A 410 31.05 26.38 8.81
CA VAL A 410 30.74 27.78 9.17
C VAL A 410 30.52 27.96 10.67
N PHE A 411 29.85 26.99 11.31
CA PHE A 411 29.44 27.10 12.73
C PHE A 411 30.20 26.15 13.65
N GLY A 412 30.92 25.17 13.11
CA GLY A 412 31.68 24.20 13.90
C GLY A 412 33.02 24.73 14.38
N THR A 413 33.51 24.10 15.44
CA THR A 413 34.85 24.30 16.00
C THR A 413 35.49 22.93 16.23
N VAL A 414 36.74 22.88 16.70
CA VAL A 414 37.42 21.63 17.04
C VAL A 414 36.64 20.78 18.06
N PHE A 415 35.90 21.43 18.97
CA PHE A 415 35.17 20.78 20.06
C PHE A 415 33.64 20.79 19.86
N TYR A 416 33.15 21.35 18.75
CA TYR A 416 31.72 21.49 18.51
C TYR A 416 31.39 21.22 17.05
N ARG A 417 30.52 20.24 16.83
CA ARG A 417 30.00 19.88 15.52
C ARG A 417 28.48 20.09 15.49
N PRO A 418 27.98 21.17 14.89
CA PRO A 418 26.56 21.49 14.89
C PRO A 418 25.67 20.42 14.26
N VAL A 419 26.16 19.70 13.25
CA VAL A 419 25.42 18.62 12.57
C VAL A 419 26.20 17.32 12.62
N VAL A 420 25.64 16.31 13.28
CA VAL A 420 26.11 14.92 13.29
C VAL A 420 25.28 14.15 12.27
N TYR A 421 25.89 13.78 11.16
CA TYR A 421 25.27 13.03 10.07
C TYR A 421 25.66 11.56 10.19
N ILE A 422 24.67 10.67 10.27
CA ILE A 422 24.85 9.22 10.42
C ILE A 422 24.16 8.55 9.22
N ASP A 423 24.95 7.94 8.34
CA ASP A 423 24.50 7.21 7.14
C ASP A 423 24.83 5.71 7.21
N SER A 424 25.32 5.23 8.36
CA SER A 424 25.47 3.81 8.64
C SER A 424 24.16 3.20 9.17
N PRO A 425 23.94 1.89 8.99
CA PRO A 425 22.85 1.18 9.66
C PRO A 425 22.89 1.41 11.18
N VAL A 426 21.73 1.69 11.77
CA VAL A 426 21.55 1.95 13.22
C VAL A 426 20.58 0.90 13.74
N SER A 427 20.96 0.16 14.79
CA SER A 427 20.09 -0.85 15.39
C SER A 427 18.86 -0.21 16.06
N LEU A 428 17.79 -0.98 16.28
CA LEU A 428 16.62 -0.48 17.00
C LEU A 428 17.00 0.03 18.41
N ALA A 429 17.89 -0.67 19.12
CA ALA A 429 18.38 -0.26 20.44
C ALA A 429 19.13 1.08 20.39
N GLU A 430 20.02 1.27 19.41
CA GLU A 430 20.74 2.54 19.23
C GLU A 430 19.79 3.68 18.85
N ARG A 431 18.82 3.41 17.97
CA ARG A 431 17.80 4.40 17.58
C ARG A 431 16.93 4.84 18.76
N ILE A 432 16.50 3.89 19.60
CA ILE A 432 15.76 4.16 20.84
C ILE A 432 16.61 4.97 21.83
N ALA A 433 17.91 4.71 21.92
CA ALA A 433 18.82 5.51 22.74
C ALA A 433 18.89 6.96 22.25
N TYR A 434 18.95 7.18 20.92
CA TYR A 434 18.87 8.53 20.34
C TYR A 434 17.52 9.21 20.61
N TYR A 435 16.39 8.51 20.44
CA TYR A 435 15.07 9.06 20.78
C TYR A 435 14.97 9.44 22.26
N THR A 436 15.52 8.61 23.14
CA THR A 436 15.53 8.87 24.58
C THR A 436 16.36 10.10 24.92
N LEU A 437 17.54 10.26 24.29
CA LEU A 437 18.43 11.39 24.52
C LEU A 437 17.85 12.72 24.00
N ALA A 438 17.22 12.71 22.82
CA ALA A 438 16.90 13.93 22.09
C ALA A 438 15.89 14.83 22.81
N ASP A 439 16.22 16.12 22.91
CA ASP A 439 15.35 17.16 23.48
C ASP A 439 14.20 17.51 22.54
N CYS A 440 14.43 17.48 21.24
CA CYS A 440 13.43 17.78 20.22
C CYS A 440 13.58 16.87 19.00
N LEU A 441 12.49 16.22 18.59
CA LEU A 441 12.41 15.55 17.29
C LEU A 441 11.93 16.53 16.22
N VAL A 442 12.58 16.50 15.05
CA VAL A 442 12.30 17.36 13.92
C VAL A 442 11.96 16.54 12.68
N VAL A 443 10.72 16.67 12.21
CA VAL A 443 10.18 15.98 11.01
C VAL A 443 9.75 17.04 10.00
N THR A 444 10.47 17.11 8.87
CA THR A 444 10.27 18.15 7.84
C THR A 444 9.87 17.58 6.49
N SER A 445 9.28 16.38 6.47
CA SER A 445 8.85 15.74 5.23
C SER A 445 7.87 16.63 4.48
N VAL A 446 8.13 16.85 3.19
CA VAL A 446 7.31 17.73 2.35
C VAL A 446 5.99 17.06 1.97
N ARG A 447 5.98 15.73 1.90
CA ARG A 447 4.80 14.86 1.83
C ARG A 447 5.17 13.51 2.43
N ASP A 448 4.32 12.97 3.28
CA ASP A 448 4.49 11.63 3.85
C ASP A 448 3.13 11.06 4.23
N GLY A 449 2.90 9.76 3.99
CA GLY A 449 1.61 9.11 4.22
C GLY A 449 1.28 9.08 5.72
N MET A 450 1.90 8.16 6.44
CA MET A 450 2.01 8.23 7.90
C MET A 450 3.49 8.22 8.28
N ASN A 451 3.87 9.10 9.21
CA ASN A 451 5.21 9.11 9.77
C ASN A 451 5.13 8.65 11.23
N LEU A 452 5.74 7.50 11.53
CA LEU A 452 5.69 6.88 12.85
C LEU A 452 6.83 7.33 13.77
N THR A 453 7.86 7.99 13.23
CA THR A 453 9.02 8.48 14.00
C THR A 453 8.61 9.33 15.21
N PRO A 454 7.62 10.25 15.13
CA PRO A 454 7.12 10.96 16.30
C PRO A 454 6.52 10.05 17.38
N TYR A 455 5.83 8.97 16.99
CA TYR A 455 5.20 8.06 17.95
C TYR A 455 6.28 7.24 18.65
N GLU A 456 7.26 6.74 17.90
CA GLU A 456 8.44 6.04 18.43
C GLU A 456 9.17 6.91 19.46
N TYR A 457 9.45 8.18 19.11
CA TYR A 457 10.10 9.14 19.98
C TYR A 457 9.33 9.39 21.28
N LEU A 458 8.02 9.61 21.20
CA LEU A 458 7.17 9.87 22.37
C LEU A 458 7.19 8.71 23.36
N VAL A 459 7.09 7.47 22.87
CA VAL A 459 7.14 6.27 23.72
C VAL A 459 8.50 6.12 24.36
N CYS A 460 9.59 6.32 23.62
CA CYS A 460 10.94 6.25 24.18
C CYS A 460 11.15 7.27 25.31
N ARG A 461 10.70 8.52 25.10
CA ARG A 461 10.78 9.59 26.10
C ARG A 461 9.96 9.28 27.35
N GLN A 462 8.83 8.60 27.22
CA GLN A 462 8.02 8.23 28.38
C GLN A 462 8.62 7.06 29.16
N GLU A 463 8.96 5.96 28.48
CA GLU A 463 9.28 4.68 29.11
C GLU A 463 10.70 4.67 29.68
N ALA A 464 11.66 5.35 29.04
CA ALA A 464 13.03 5.42 29.54
C ALA A 464 13.18 6.24 30.83
N SER A 465 12.27 7.19 31.10
CA SER A 465 12.24 7.97 32.34
C SER A 465 11.85 7.16 33.59
N GLY A 466 11.42 5.90 33.44
CA GLY A 466 11.21 5.00 34.58
C GLY A 466 12.48 4.70 35.39
N TYR A 467 13.66 4.88 34.79
CA TYR A 467 14.95 4.58 35.44
C TYR A 467 15.53 5.76 36.24
N ASP A 468 15.13 7.00 35.94
CA ASP A 468 15.51 8.22 36.68
C ASP A 468 14.26 8.76 37.40
N SER A 469 13.92 8.14 38.54
CA SER A 469 12.75 8.49 39.37
C SER A 469 12.88 9.90 39.97
N GLY A 470 12.49 10.94 39.22
CA GLY A 470 12.48 12.31 39.71
C GLY A 470 12.38 13.41 38.65
N CYS A 471 12.67 13.11 37.38
CA CYS A 471 12.60 14.10 36.31
C CYS A 471 11.22 14.11 35.61
N PRO A 472 10.64 15.29 35.33
CA PRO A 472 9.43 15.40 34.51
C PRO A 472 9.67 14.82 33.11
N LYS A 473 8.67 14.11 32.58
CA LYS A 473 8.73 13.45 31.28
C LYS A 473 8.34 14.43 30.20
N THR A 474 9.33 14.89 29.45
CA THR A 474 9.15 15.95 28.47
C THR A 474 9.53 15.47 27.08
N SER A 475 8.89 16.04 26.06
CA SER A 475 9.22 15.79 24.66
C SER A 475 8.85 16.99 23.81
N MET A 476 9.69 17.33 22.84
CA MET A 476 9.38 18.38 21.87
C MET A 476 9.33 17.86 20.45
N LEU A 477 8.35 18.35 19.69
CA LEU A 477 8.05 17.92 18.35
C LEU A 477 7.90 19.14 17.43
N VAL A 478 8.79 19.25 16.44
CA VAL A 478 8.60 20.12 15.28
C VAL A 478 8.24 19.25 14.10
N VAL A 479 7.01 19.37 13.61
CA VAL A 479 6.43 18.43 12.65
C VAL A 479 5.86 19.18 11.45
N SER A 480 6.17 18.71 10.25
CA SER A 480 5.60 19.23 9.02
C SER A 480 4.07 19.11 9.03
N GLU A 481 3.36 20.12 8.53
CA GLU A 481 1.90 20.06 8.33
C GLU A 481 1.49 19.06 7.22
N PHE A 482 2.45 18.56 6.45
CA PHE A 482 2.21 17.68 5.31
C PHE A 482 2.39 16.18 5.59
N VAL A 483 2.59 15.79 6.85
CA VAL A 483 2.66 14.39 7.28
C VAL A 483 1.37 13.94 7.97
N GLY A 484 0.95 12.68 7.75
CA GLY A 484 -0.31 12.18 8.28
C GLY A 484 -0.43 12.22 9.82
N CYS A 485 0.67 12.07 10.55
CA CYS A 485 0.66 12.09 12.02
C CYS A 485 0.43 13.50 12.60
N SER A 486 0.56 14.56 11.80
CA SER A 486 0.46 15.96 12.27
C SER A 486 -0.93 16.28 12.82
N LEU A 487 -1.98 15.72 12.22
CA LEU A 487 -3.37 15.90 12.64
C LEU A 487 -3.66 15.18 13.96
N SER A 488 -3.06 14.01 14.16
CA SER A 488 -3.17 13.20 15.37
C SER A 488 -2.45 13.83 16.58
N LEU A 489 -1.29 14.47 16.36
CA LEU A 489 -0.47 15.07 17.41
C LEU A 489 -0.86 16.53 17.65
N SER A 490 -2.06 16.72 18.21
CA SER A 490 -2.59 18.04 18.54
C SER A 490 -1.75 18.72 19.64
N GLY A 491 -0.96 19.73 19.26
CA GLY A 491 -0.07 20.46 20.17
C GLY A 491 1.39 20.44 19.73
N ALA A 492 1.76 19.55 18.79
CA ALA A 492 3.07 19.61 18.14
C ALA A 492 3.25 20.96 17.42
N ILE A 493 4.49 21.47 17.39
CA ILE A 493 4.81 22.72 16.69
C ILE A 493 4.80 22.42 15.20
N ARG A 494 3.67 22.75 14.55
CA ARG A 494 3.49 22.51 13.12
C ARG A 494 4.24 23.55 12.30
N THR A 495 4.88 23.09 11.23
CA THR A 495 5.62 23.97 10.34
C THR A 495 5.38 23.60 8.88
N ASN A 496 5.51 24.60 8.02
CA ASN A 496 5.58 24.39 6.60
C ASN A 496 7.07 24.31 6.21
N PRO A 497 7.61 23.12 5.88
CA PRO A 497 9.05 22.94 5.67
C PRO A 497 9.61 23.73 4.49
N TRP A 498 8.75 24.20 3.57
CA TRP A 498 9.15 25.08 2.47
C TRP A 498 9.55 26.48 2.97
N ASN A 499 9.00 26.92 4.10
CA ASN A 499 9.45 28.12 4.79
C ASN A 499 10.55 27.78 5.80
N VAL A 500 11.78 27.73 5.30
CA VAL A 500 12.99 27.42 6.06
C VAL A 500 13.18 28.35 7.28
N ILE A 501 12.82 29.63 7.15
CA ILE A 501 12.93 30.62 8.22
C ILE A 501 11.97 30.27 9.35
N SER A 502 10.67 30.13 9.03
CA SER A 502 9.65 29.77 10.02
C SER A 502 9.90 28.39 10.64
N THR A 503 10.46 27.44 9.87
CA THR A 503 10.89 26.14 10.41
C THR A 503 12.03 26.31 11.42
N GLY A 504 12.99 27.20 11.16
CA GLY A 504 14.06 27.53 12.11
C GLY A 504 13.54 28.21 13.39
N GLU A 505 12.59 29.14 13.25
CA GLU A 505 11.89 29.76 14.39
C GLU A 505 11.10 28.74 15.21
N ALA A 506 10.46 27.77 14.55
CA ALA A 506 9.76 26.67 15.21
C ALA A 506 10.72 25.77 16.01
N MET A 507 11.91 25.47 15.47
CA MET A 507 12.96 24.77 16.21
C MET A 507 13.41 25.57 17.43
N GLN A 508 13.66 26.87 17.29
CA GLN A 508 14.01 27.73 18.41
C GLN A 508 12.93 27.74 19.50
N ARG A 509 11.66 27.93 19.10
CA ARG A 509 10.52 27.91 20.03
C ARG A 509 10.44 26.58 20.78
N ALA A 510 10.79 25.47 20.14
CA ALA A 510 10.81 24.17 20.79
C ALA A 510 11.84 24.11 21.93
N LEU A 511 13.01 24.75 21.74
CA LEU A 511 14.08 24.79 22.74
C LEU A 511 13.77 25.78 23.88
N GLU A 512 13.06 26.86 23.59
CA GLU A 512 12.69 27.91 24.56
C GLU A 512 11.43 27.60 25.37
N ALA A 513 10.68 26.55 25.00
CA ALA A 513 9.48 26.13 25.71
C ALA A 513 9.76 25.85 27.19
N THR A 514 8.83 26.24 28.05
CA THR A 514 8.94 26.00 29.49
C THR A 514 8.71 24.52 29.82
N GLU A 515 9.32 24.00 30.89
CA GLU A 515 9.15 22.58 31.27
C GLU A 515 7.68 22.18 31.47
N THR A 516 6.85 23.09 31.98
CA THR A 516 5.40 22.88 32.12
C THR A 516 4.71 22.69 30.76
N GLU A 517 5.05 23.49 29.75
CA GLU A 517 4.52 23.34 28.40
C GLU A 517 4.97 22.01 27.78
N LYS A 518 6.26 21.67 27.94
CA LYS A 518 6.82 20.42 27.43
C LYS A 518 6.12 19.20 28.03
N GLN A 519 5.87 19.21 29.35
CA GLN A 519 5.16 18.12 30.04
C GLN A 519 3.72 18.01 29.55
N MET A 520 3.00 19.14 29.48
CA MET A 520 1.60 19.15 29.04
C MET A 520 1.45 18.61 27.61
N TRP A 521 2.33 19.01 26.69
CA TRP A 521 2.32 18.49 25.32
C TRP A 521 2.72 17.02 25.27
N HIS A 522 3.72 16.60 26.04
CA HIS A 522 4.13 15.21 26.14
C HIS A 522 2.98 14.31 26.59
N ASP A 523 2.33 14.62 27.71
CA ASP A 523 1.25 13.81 28.28
C ASP A 523 0.09 13.63 27.29
N LYS A 524 -0.28 14.71 26.59
CA LYS A 524 -1.33 14.69 25.59
C LYS A 524 -0.97 13.80 24.39
N HIS A 525 0.25 13.94 23.88
CA HIS A 525 0.70 13.15 22.72
C HIS A 525 0.89 11.67 23.08
N TYR A 526 1.52 11.38 24.21
CA TYR A 526 1.73 10.01 24.67
C TYR A 526 0.40 9.29 24.89
N LYS A 527 -0.57 9.94 25.55
CA LYS A 527 -1.93 9.38 25.71
C LYS A 527 -2.55 8.98 24.38
N TYR A 528 -2.47 9.85 23.37
CA TYR A 528 -3.00 9.54 22.04
C TYR A 528 -2.32 8.29 21.43
N VAL A 529 -0.99 8.24 21.47
CA VAL A 529 -0.20 7.13 20.89
C VAL A 529 -0.52 5.81 21.60
N CYS A 530 -0.74 5.83 22.91
CA CYS A 530 -1.14 4.64 23.67
C CYS A 530 -2.55 4.14 23.33
N GLU A 531 -3.50 5.05 23.10
CA GLU A 531 -4.87 4.68 22.74
C GLU A 531 -5.00 4.20 21.29
N HIS A 532 -4.08 4.60 20.41
CA HIS A 532 -4.12 4.36 18.97
C HIS A 532 -2.88 3.58 18.50
N ASP A 533 -2.62 2.44 19.14
CA ASP A 533 -1.54 1.53 18.76
C ASP A 533 -1.85 0.75 17.46
N VAL A 534 -0.87 -0.03 16.99
CA VAL A 534 -1.02 -0.88 15.80
C VAL A 534 -2.11 -1.95 15.96
N GLY A 535 -2.33 -2.46 17.18
CA GLY A 535 -3.39 -3.41 17.50
C GLY A 535 -4.78 -2.80 17.38
N TYR A 536 -4.96 -1.55 17.81
CA TYR A 536 -6.20 -0.78 17.65
C TYR A 536 -6.52 -0.55 16.18
N TRP A 537 -5.53 -0.11 15.39
CA TRP A 537 -5.68 0.08 13.95
C TRP A 537 -6.11 -1.21 13.24
N SER A 538 -5.42 -2.31 13.51
CA SER A 538 -5.68 -3.59 12.85
C SER A 538 -7.01 -4.23 13.28
N ARG A 539 -7.36 -4.19 14.57
CA ARG A 539 -8.71 -4.59 15.04
C ARG A 539 -9.79 -3.79 14.35
N GLY A 540 -9.65 -2.46 14.33
CA GLY A 540 -10.65 -1.56 13.78
C GLY A 540 -10.87 -1.78 12.28
N PHE A 541 -9.79 -1.97 11.52
CA PHE A 541 -9.90 -2.28 10.09
C PHE A 541 -10.54 -3.65 9.86
N PHE A 542 -10.11 -4.68 10.58
CA PHE A 542 -10.61 -6.04 10.40
C PHE A 542 -12.10 -6.16 10.74
N GLN A 543 -12.55 -5.54 11.84
CA GLN A 543 -13.97 -5.51 12.22
C GLN A 543 -14.84 -4.83 11.16
N ASP A 544 -14.38 -3.72 10.59
CA ASP A 544 -15.11 -3.05 9.51
C ASP A 544 -15.09 -3.86 8.22
N LEU A 545 -14.01 -4.61 7.93
CA LEU A 545 -13.96 -5.51 6.78
C LEU A 545 -14.98 -6.65 6.92
N GLN A 546 -15.10 -7.22 8.12
CA GLN A 546 -16.12 -8.23 8.41
C GLN A 546 -17.53 -7.68 8.15
N ARG A 547 -17.83 -6.48 8.67
CA ARG A 547 -19.12 -5.80 8.48
C ARG A 547 -19.42 -5.51 7.00
N SER A 548 -18.44 -5.01 6.26
CA SER A 548 -18.59 -4.72 4.82
C SER A 548 -18.90 -5.97 3.98
N CYS A 549 -18.59 -7.17 4.50
CA CYS A 549 -18.80 -8.43 3.79
C CYS A 549 -20.04 -9.22 4.27
N GLU A 550 -20.83 -8.72 5.22
CA GLU A 550 -21.98 -9.44 5.81
C GLU A 550 -22.99 -9.88 4.74
N ASP A 551 -23.27 -9.01 3.76
CA ASP A 551 -24.26 -9.26 2.71
C ASP A 551 -23.75 -10.09 1.53
N HIS A 552 -22.47 -10.48 1.50
CA HIS A 552 -21.90 -11.23 0.37
C HIS A 552 -22.63 -12.55 0.11
N PHE A 553 -23.07 -13.24 1.15
CA PHE A 553 -23.73 -14.53 1.00
C PHE A 553 -25.23 -14.42 0.71
N ASN A 554 -25.80 -13.22 0.87
CA ASN A 554 -27.20 -12.93 0.57
C ASN A 554 -27.40 -12.46 -0.89
N LYS A 555 -26.33 -12.02 -1.57
CA LYS A 555 -26.40 -11.52 -2.95
C LYS A 555 -26.05 -12.60 -3.97
N ARG A 556 -26.68 -12.52 -5.15
CA ARG A 556 -26.29 -13.30 -6.33
C ARG A 556 -25.20 -12.54 -7.09
N PHE A 557 -24.25 -13.24 -7.69
CA PHE A 557 -23.19 -12.59 -8.46
C PHE A 557 -23.21 -13.05 -9.90
N LEU A 558 -23.08 -12.09 -10.82
CA LEU A 558 -22.94 -12.36 -12.26
C LEU A 558 -21.64 -11.76 -12.78
N SER A 559 -20.85 -12.59 -13.44
CA SER A 559 -19.66 -12.17 -14.18
C SER A 559 -20.01 -11.75 -15.60
N LEU A 560 -19.55 -10.57 -16.03
CA LEU A 560 -19.67 -10.11 -17.42
C LEU A 560 -18.32 -9.61 -17.95
N GLY A 561 -18.05 -9.86 -19.22
CA GLY A 561 -16.85 -9.39 -19.94
C GLY A 561 -15.61 -10.29 -19.78
N VAL A 562 -14.55 -9.96 -20.51
CA VAL A 562 -13.29 -10.75 -20.59
C VAL A 562 -12.08 -9.88 -20.26
N GLY A 563 -11.04 -10.47 -19.69
CA GLY A 563 -9.77 -9.81 -19.35
C GLY A 563 -9.95 -8.64 -18.37
N PHE A 564 -9.22 -7.53 -18.59
CA PHE A 564 -9.37 -6.33 -17.74
C PHE A 564 -10.73 -5.62 -17.88
N GLY A 565 -11.54 -5.99 -18.88
CA GLY A 565 -12.91 -5.49 -19.06
C GLY A 565 -13.94 -6.18 -18.16
N PHE A 566 -13.57 -7.28 -17.49
CA PHE A 566 -14.45 -8.05 -16.62
C PHE A 566 -15.04 -7.23 -15.45
N ARG A 567 -16.30 -7.49 -15.15
CA ARG A 567 -17.10 -6.91 -14.07
C ARG A 567 -17.82 -8.01 -13.30
N VAL A 568 -17.86 -7.88 -11.98
CA VAL A 568 -18.76 -8.65 -11.12
C VAL A 568 -19.91 -7.76 -10.71
N MET A 569 -21.12 -8.15 -11.08
CA MET A 569 -22.34 -7.51 -10.62
C MET A 569 -22.91 -8.30 -9.44
N ALA A 570 -23.15 -7.61 -8.33
CA ALA A 570 -23.94 -8.15 -7.24
C ALA A 570 -25.40 -7.76 -7.44
N LEU A 571 -26.25 -8.76 -7.46
CA LEU A 571 -27.67 -8.68 -7.79
C LEU A 571 -28.47 -9.07 -6.55
N ASP A 572 -29.71 -8.61 -6.51
CA ASP A 572 -30.65 -8.99 -5.46
C ASP A 572 -30.85 -10.52 -5.44
N PRO A 573 -31.01 -11.16 -4.26
CA PRO A 573 -31.33 -12.58 -4.18
C PRO A 573 -32.55 -13.00 -5.03
N GLU A 574 -33.53 -12.12 -5.22
CA GLU A 574 -34.72 -12.38 -6.04
C GLU A 574 -34.44 -12.24 -7.56
N PHE A 575 -33.25 -11.75 -7.94
CA PHE A 575 -32.89 -11.61 -9.34
C PHE A 575 -32.90 -12.99 -10.04
N THR A 576 -33.70 -13.10 -11.08
CA THR A 576 -33.78 -14.29 -11.93
C THR A 576 -33.16 -13.99 -13.28
N LYS A 577 -32.05 -14.67 -13.58
CA LYS A 577 -31.40 -14.56 -14.89
C LYS A 577 -32.32 -15.20 -15.93
N LEU A 578 -32.71 -14.43 -16.94
CA LEU A 578 -33.47 -14.95 -18.07
C LEU A 578 -32.61 -15.93 -18.88
N LYS A 579 -33.08 -17.16 -19.05
CA LYS A 579 -32.37 -18.19 -19.83
C LYS A 579 -32.70 -18.03 -21.32
N PRO A 580 -31.71 -17.91 -22.22
CA PRO A 580 -31.97 -17.69 -23.64
C PRO A 580 -32.95 -18.68 -24.28
N PRO A 581 -32.90 -20.00 -24.01
CA PRO A 581 -33.86 -20.95 -24.59
C PRO A 581 -35.31 -20.67 -24.15
N GLU A 582 -35.52 -20.38 -22.87
CA GLU A 582 -36.85 -20.08 -22.30
C GLU A 582 -37.40 -18.77 -22.90
N VAL A 583 -36.56 -17.72 -22.94
CA VAL A 583 -36.92 -16.44 -23.56
C VAL A 583 -37.26 -16.61 -25.04
N LEU A 584 -36.52 -17.44 -25.78
CA LEU A 584 -36.79 -17.65 -27.21
C LEU A 584 -38.13 -18.36 -27.44
N VAL A 585 -38.50 -19.31 -26.59
CA VAL A 585 -39.82 -19.97 -26.65
C VAL A 585 -40.92 -18.96 -26.37
N ASP A 586 -40.83 -18.22 -25.26
CA ASP A 586 -41.83 -17.22 -24.87
C ASP A 586 -41.93 -16.11 -25.90
N TYR A 587 -40.78 -15.64 -26.41
CA TYR A 587 -40.72 -14.71 -27.52
C TYR A 587 -41.45 -15.28 -28.73
N SER A 588 -41.12 -16.47 -29.21
CA SER A 588 -41.77 -17.06 -30.40
C SER A 588 -43.29 -17.18 -30.28
N ASN A 589 -43.79 -17.53 -29.08
CA ASN A 589 -45.21 -17.73 -28.81
C ASN A 589 -45.99 -16.42 -28.57
N ALA A 590 -45.31 -15.35 -28.14
CA ALA A 590 -45.97 -14.09 -27.84
C ALA A 590 -46.55 -13.41 -29.11
N GLU A 591 -47.81 -13.00 -29.02
CA GLU A 591 -48.53 -12.29 -30.09
C GLU A 591 -48.15 -10.80 -30.17
N ARG A 592 -47.76 -10.21 -29.03
CA ARG A 592 -47.25 -8.84 -28.91
C ARG A 592 -46.11 -8.80 -27.90
N ARG A 593 -45.03 -8.09 -28.23
CA ARG A 593 -43.79 -8.05 -27.45
C ARG A 593 -43.37 -6.61 -27.23
N ALA A 594 -43.23 -6.22 -25.97
CA ALA A 594 -42.64 -4.93 -25.61
C ALA A 594 -41.19 -5.16 -25.21
N ILE A 595 -40.26 -4.49 -25.89
CA ILE A 595 -38.82 -4.61 -25.66
C ILE A 595 -38.32 -3.24 -25.21
N PHE A 596 -37.82 -3.15 -23.99
CA PHE A 596 -37.26 -1.93 -23.44
C PHE A 596 -35.74 -2.01 -23.49
N LEU A 597 -35.12 -1.03 -24.16
CA LEU A 597 -33.67 -0.95 -24.30
C LEU A 597 -33.21 0.40 -23.77
N ASP A 598 -32.33 0.39 -22.79
CA ASP A 598 -31.71 1.62 -22.33
C ASP A 598 -30.81 2.18 -23.43
N TYR A 599 -30.97 3.46 -23.74
CA TYR A 599 -30.05 4.12 -24.65
C TYR A 599 -28.65 4.14 -24.05
N ASP A 600 -28.55 4.42 -22.76
CA ASP A 600 -27.30 4.60 -22.04
C ASP A 600 -26.87 3.33 -21.32
N GLY A 601 -25.74 2.76 -21.74
CA GLY A 601 -25.16 1.54 -21.18
C GLY A 601 -25.54 0.26 -21.94
N THR A 602 -26.67 0.24 -22.67
CA THR A 602 -27.06 -0.91 -23.52
C THR A 602 -26.82 -0.62 -25.01
N LEU A 603 -27.38 0.48 -25.54
CA LEU A 603 -27.17 0.86 -26.96
C LEU A 603 -25.93 1.72 -27.16
N MET A 604 -25.61 2.60 -26.22
CA MET A 604 -24.45 3.49 -26.26
C MET A 604 -23.59 3.32 -25.00
N PRO A 605 -22.26 3.41 -25.08
CA PRO A 605 -21.45 3.57 -23.88
C PRO A 605 -21.82 4.87 -23.15
N GLN A 606 -21.90 4.85 -21.80
CA GLN A 606 -22.29 6.01 -20.98
C GLN A 606 -21.49 7.31 -21.20
N LYS A 607 -20.31 7.26 -21.86
CA LYS A 607 -19.51 8.44 -22.19
C LYS A 607 -19.85 9.07 -23.56
N HIS A 608 -20.70 8.41 -24.34
CA HIS A 608 -21.01 8.75 -25.74
C HIS A 608 -22.52 8.92 -25.97
N ILE A 609 -23.27 9.30 -24.94
CA ILE A 609 -24.74 9.47 -24.97
C ILE A 609 -25.19 10.47 -26.06
N HIS A 610 -24.34 11.44 -26.39
CA HIS A 610 -24.65 12.45 -27.41
C HIS A 610 -24.27 12.02 -28.84
N GLU A 611 -23.70 10.83 -29.00
CA GLU A 611 -23.31 10.30 -30.31
C GLU A 611 -24.39 9.36 -30.87
N GLN A 612 -24.29 9.09 -32.17
CA GLN A 612 -25.18 8.15 -32.83
C GLN A 612 -24.69 6.70 -32.59
N PRO A 613 -25.59 5.72 -32.43
CA PRO A 613 -25.20 4.31 -32.36
C PRO A 613 -24.49 3.86 -33.63
N SER A 614 -23.63 2.85 -33.50
CA SER A 614 -22.93 2.26 -34.63
C SER A 614 -23.93 1.70 -35.66
N GLU A 615 -23.52 1.61 -36.92
CA GLU A 615 -24.36 1.03 -37.97
C GLU A 615 -24.79 -0.42 -37.64
N GLU A 616 -23.96 -1.17 -36.93
CA GLU A 616 -24.28 -2.52 -36.46
C GLU A 616 -25.44 -2.52 -35.46
N ILE A 617 -25.43 -1.62 -34.47
CA ILE A 617 -26.51 -1.47 -33.50
C ILE A 617 -27.80 -1.02 -34.20
N ILE A 618 -27.69 -0.07 -35.13
CA ILE A 618 -28.84 0.40 -35.92
C ILE A 618 -29.43 -0.75 -36.75
N SER A 619 -28.58 -1.57 -37.37
CA SER A 619 -29.02 -2.74 -38.13
C SER A 619 -29.72 -3.78 -37.25
N MET A 620 -29.22 -4.01 -36.04
CA MET A 620 -29.87 -4.88 -35.05
C MET A 620 -31.24 -4.34 -34.63
N LEU A 621 -31.34 -3.04 -34.34
CA LEU A 621 -32.61 -2.40 -33.99
C LEU A 621 -33.62 -2.50 -35.12
N ASN A 622 -33.20 -2.26 -36.37
CA ASN A 622 -34.05 -2.44 -37.55
C ASN A 622 -34.50 -3.88 -37.73
N SER A 623 -33.62 -4.85 -37.46
CA SER A 623 -33.97 -6.28 -37.52
C SER A 623 -34.98 -6.66 -36.42
N LEU A 624 -34.85 -6.08 -35.24
CA LEU A 624 -35.80 -6.24 -34.12
C LEU A 624 -37.16 -5.63 -34.45
N THR A 625 -37.21 -4.45 -35.08
CA THR A 625 -38.47 -3.77 -35.44
C THR A 625 -39.09 -4.24 -36.75
N ALA A 626 -38.40 -5.06 -37.55
CA ALA A 626 -38.94 -5.66 -38.75
C ALA A 626 -40.10 -6.65 -38.49
N SER A 627 -40.27 -7.11 -37.24
CA SER A 627 -41.42 -7.91 -36.84
C SER A 627 -42.55 -7.01 -36.32
N ASP A 628 -43.71 -7.05 -36.98
CA ASP A 628 -44.91 -6.29 -36.57
C ASP A 628 -45.44 -6.67 -35.17
N ARG A 629 -44.95 -7.78 -34.60
CA ARG A 629 -45.28 -8.20 -33.23
C ARG A 629 -44.45 -7.50 -32.16
N ASN A 630 -43.36 -6.84 -32.55
CA ASN A 630 -42.44 -6.18 -31.63
C ASN A 630 -42.71 -4.68 -31.56
N VAL A 631 -42.73 -4.15 -30.33
CA VAL A 631 -42.68 -2.73 -30.05
C VAL A 631 -41.44 -2.47 -29.23
N VAL A 632 -40.47 -1.77 -29.81
CA VAL A 632 -39.19 -1.45 -29.16
C VAL A 632 -39.25 -0.04 -28.59
N TYR A 633 -39.05 0.07 -27.29
CA TYR A 633 -38.94 1.32 -26.56
C TYR A 633 -37.46 1.56 -26.25
N ILE A 634 -36.97 2.72 -26.69
CA ILE A 634 -35.66 3.22 -26.28
C ILE A 634 -35.88 4.13 -25.08
N VAL A 635 -35.34 3.71 -23.93
CA VAL A 635 -35.48 4.44 -22.67
C VAL A 635 -34.24 5.32 -22.47
N LEU A 636 -34.46 6.62 -22.29
CA LEU A 636 -33.42 7.56 -21.88
C LEU A 636 -33.49 7.65 -20.35
N CYS A 637 -32.41 7.26 -19.67
CA CYS A 637 -32.35 7.22 -18.21
C CYS A 637 -31.71 8.47 -17.61
#